data_AF-A0A925LZ04-F1
#
_entry.id   AF-A0A925LZ04-F1
#
_cell.length_a   1.000
_cell.length_b   1.000
_cell.length_c   1.000
_cell.angle_alpha   90.00
_cell.angle_beta   90.00
_cell.angle_gamma   90.00
#
_symmetry.space_group_name_H-M   'P 1'
#
loop_
_entity.id
_entity.type
_entity.pdbx_description
1 polymer ?
#
loop_
_entity_poly.entity_id
_entity_poly.type
_entity_poly.pdbx_seq_one_letter_code
_entity_poly.pdbx_strand_id
1 'polypeptide(L)' 'MPKFKIFEEQYPAIHRFVEEIGWIEIGQHEMISAFVRAYDLGGTVYEGEDSYPSMEAALQDLEAGIKAYLDENGI' A
#
# COMPACT_ATOMS: atom_id res chain seq x y z
N MET A 1 23.03 -17.53 7.81
CA MET A 1 22.52 -16.15 7.99
C MET A 1 21.05 -16.16 7.56
N PRO A 2 20.13 -15.52 8.29
CA PRO A 2 18.78 -15.33 7.76
C PRO A 2 18.86 -14.50 6.48
N LYS A 3 18.11 -14.92 5.46
CA LYS A 3 17.98 -14.18 4.20
C LYS A 3 16.95 -13.08 4.47
N PHE A 4 17.39 -11.83 4.51
CA PHE A 4 16.46 -10.70 4.48
C PHE A 4 15.85 -10.62 3.09
N LYS A 5 14.54 -10.50 3.02
CA LYS A 5 13.84 -10.21 1.76
C LYS A 5 14.01 -8.74 1.44
N ILE A 6 14.16 -8.42 0.16
CA ILE A 6 14.08 -7.03 -0.32
C ILE A 6 12.62 -6.58 -0.34
N PHE A 7 12.38 -5.27 -0.45
CA PHE A 7 11.04 -4.69 -0.32
C PHE A 7 10.05 -5.29 -1.33
N GLU A 8 10.47 -5.47 -2.58
CA GLU A 8 9.67 -6.01 -3.67
C GLU A 8 9.27 -7.48 -3.43
N GLU A 9 10.10 -8.24 -2.70
CA GLU A 9 9.78 -9.62 -2.31
C GLU A 9 8.82 -9.70 -1.11
N GLN A 10 8.71 -8.63 -0.32
CA GLN A 10 7.79 -8.54 0.81
C GLN A 10 6.45 -7.93 0.41
N TYR A 11 6.47 -6.95 -0.49
CA TYR A 11 5.34 -6.13 -0.90
C TYR A 11 5.22 -6.05 -2.44
N PRO A 12 4.99 -7.18 -3.11
CA PRO A 12 4.97 -7.24 -4.58
C PRO A 12 3.83 -6.41 -5.20
N ALA A 13 2.66 -6.29 -4.55
CA ALA A 13 1.55 -5.49 -5.06
C ALA A 13 1.85 -4.00 -4.95
N ILE A 14 2.40 -3.53 -3.83
CA ILE A 14 2.88 -2.15 -3.68
C ILE A 14 3.93 -1.84 -4.74
N HIS A 15 4.93 -2.72 -4.90
CA HIS A 15 6.00 -2.52 -5.89
C HIS A 15 5.45 -2.32 -7.29
N ARG A 16 4.61 -3.25 -7.76
CA ARG A 16 4.01 -3.16 -9.10
C ARG A 16 3.12 -1.92 -9.24
N PHE A 17 2.28 -1.65 -8.24
CA PHE A 17 1.35 -0.53 -8.27
C PHE A 17 2.08 0.80 -8.42
N VAL A 18 3.17 1.02 -7.66
CA VAL A 18 3.95 2.25 -7.72
C VAL A 18 4.74 2.38 -9.03
N GLU A 19 5.20 1.27 -9.62
CA GLU A 19 5.92 1.33 -10.91
C GLU A 19 4.99 1.58 -12.10
N GLU A 20 3.77 1.01 -12.09
CA GLU A 20 2.96 0.89 -13.29
C GLU A 20 1.66 1.71 -13.25
N ILE A 21 1.08 1.98 -12.08
CA ILE A 21 -0.34 2.36 -11.95
C ILE A 21 -0.51 3.69 -11.23
N GLY A 22 0.15 3.88 -10.09
CA GLY A 22 -0.17 4.96 -9.18
C GLY A 22 0.94 5.30 -8.20
N TRP A 23 0.56 5.89 -7.07
CA TRP A 23 1.47 6.22 -5.98
C TRP A 23 0.84 5.89 -4.63
N ILE A 24 1.70 5.75 -3.63
CA ILE A 24 1.29 5.59 -2.24
C ILE A 24 1.65 6.82 -1.44
N GLU A 25 0.86 7.07 -0.39
CA GLU A 25 1.19 8.05 0.64
C GLU A 25 1.25 7.37 2.00
N ILE A 26 2.19 7.82 2.83
CA ILE A 26 2.40 7.29 4.18
C ILE A 26 2.56 8.48 5.13
N GLY A 27 1.80 8.49 6.21
CA GLY A 27 1.91 9.50 7.26
C GLY A 27 0.60 10.23 7.53
N GLN A 28 0.64 11.07 8.57
CA GLN A 28 -0.49 11.90 8.98
C GLN A 28 -0.87 12.90 7.88
N HIS A 29 -2.16 13.16 7.76
CA HIS A 29 -2.73 14.16 6.86
C HIS A 29 -3.80 14.94 7.62
N GLU A 30 -3.90 16.25 7.42
CA GLU A 30 -4.79 17.10 8.22
C GLU A 30 -6.28 16.81 7.99
N MET A 31 -6.64 16.30 6.81
CA MET A 31 -8.03 16.04 6.41
C MET A 31 -8.39 14.57 6.24
N ILE A 32 -7.39 13.67 6.27
CA ILE A 32 -7.60 12.25 5.97
C ILE A 32 -7.01 11.45 7.13
N SER A 33 -7.84 10.61 7.76
CA SER A 33 -7.42 9.84 8.94
C SER A 33 -6.48 8.68 8.58
N ALA A 34 -6.68 8.05 7.42
CA ALA A 34 -5.91 6.88 6.99
C ALA A 34 -4.41 7.15 6.97
N PHE A 35 -3.60 6.36 7.68
CA PHE A 35 -2.15 6.54 7.78
C PHE A 35 -1.40 6.09 6.51
N VAL A 36 -1.93 5.09 5.80
CA VAL A 36 -1.44 4.64 4.49
C VAL A 36 -2.54 4.74 3.45
N ARG A 37 -2.18 5.18 2.24
CA ARG A 37 -3.14 5.45 1.17
C ARG A 37 -2.52 5.05 -0.17
N ALA A 38 -3.36 4.58 -1.09
CA ALA A 38 -2.99 4.30 -2.47
C ALA A 38 -3.92 5.06 -3.42
N TYR A 39 -3.32 5.70 -4.42
CA TYR A 39 -4.02 6.50 -5.42
C TYR A 39 -3.55 6.14 -6.82
N ASP A 40 -4.47 6.19 -7.78
CA ASP A 40 -4.15 6.22 -9.20
C ASP A 40 -4.75 7.48 -9.85
N LEU A 41 -4.67 7.57 -11.18
CA LEU A 41 -5.22 8.70 -11.93
C LEU A 41 -6.75 8.82 -11.83
N GLY A 42 -7.45 7.74 -11.47
CA GLY A 42 -8.89 7.68 -11.23
C GLY A 42 -9.31 8.08 -9.81
N GLY A 43 -8.37 8.18 -8.88
CA GLY A 43 -8.60 8.62 -7.50
C GLY A 43 -8.15 7.61 -6.46
N THR A 44 -8.92 7.49 -5.38
CA THR A 44 -8.61 6.59 -4.26
C THR A 44 -8.74 5.13 -4.65
N VAL A 45 -7.64 4.40 -4.52
CA VAL A 45 -7.61 2.93 -4.68
C VAL A 45 -7.82 2.26 -3.32
N TYR A 46 -7.13 2.75 -2.28
CA TYR A 46 -7.22 2.19 -0.93
C TYR A 46 -6.87 3.23 0.13
N GLU A 47 -7.56 3.15 1.27
CA GLU A 47 -7.29 3.91 2.49
C GLU A 47 -7.24 2.93 3.67
N GLY A 48 -6.14 2.96 4.42
CA GLY A 48 -5.95 2.14 5.61
C GLY A 48 -6.53 2.75 6.89
N GLU A 49 -6.17 2.15 8.01
CA GLU A 49 -6.53 2.57 9.36
C GLU A 49 -5.84 3.89 9.78
N ASP A 50 -6.34 4.51 10.84
CA ASP A 50 -5.79 5.76 11.39
C ASP A 50 -4.41 5.61 12.04
N SER A 51 -4.08 4.40 12.48
CA SER A 51 -2.88 4.09 13.23
C SER A 51 -2.54 2.60 13.17
N TYR A 52 -1.26 2.29 13.30
CA TYR A 52 -0.75 0.93 13.24
C TYR A 52 0.26 0.66 14.35
N PRO A 53 0.37 -0.59 14.85
CA PRO A 53 1.36 -0.94 15.86
C PRO A 53 2.80 -0.88 15.34
N SER A 54 3.01 -0.91 14.02
CA SER A 54 4.32 -0.77 13.38
C SER A 54 4.19 -0.33 11.92
N MET A 55 5.29 0.14 11.34
CA MET A 55 5.37 0.42 9.90
C MET A 55 5.15 -0.85 9.06
N GLU A 56 5.62 -2.00 9.54
CA GLU A 56 5.39 -3.29 8.88
C GLU A 56 3.90 -3.63 8.82
N ALA A 57 3.14 -3.41 9.91
CA ALA A 57 1.70 -3.63 9.91
C ALA A 57 0.99 -2.69 8.92
N ALA A 58 1.41 -1.42 8.84
CA ALA A 58 0.85 -0.47 7.89
C ALA A 58 1.12 -0.88 6.42
N LEU A 59 2.34 -1.32 6.11
CA LEU A 59 2.71 -1.78 4.77
C LEU A 59 2.03 -3.10 4.39
N GLN A 60 1.84 -4.02 5.34
CA GLN A 60 1.11 -5.26 5.11
C GLN A 60 -0.37 -5.01 4.79
N ASP A 61 -0.99 -4.04 5.48
CA ASP A 61 -2.37 -3.65 5.22
C ASP A 61 -2.52 -2.98 3.85
N LEU A 62 -1.63 -2.03 3.54
CA LEU A 62 -1.57 -1.39 2.22
C LEU A 62 -1.35 -2.40 1.09
N GLU A 63 -0.45 -3.37 1.28
CA GLU A 63 -0.19 -4.46 0.33
C GLU A 63 -1.44 -5.30 0.09
N ALA A 64 -2.16 -5.66 1.15
CA ALA A 64 -3.40 -6.42 1.03
C ALA A 64 -4.49 -5.63 0.29
N GLY A 65 -4.64 -4.35 0.61
CA GLY A 65 -5.59 -3.45 -0.04
C GLY A 65 -5.33 -3.26 -1.54
N ILE A 66 -4.08 -2.97 -1.91
CA ILE A 66 -3.68 -2.85 -3.32
C ILE A 66 -3.83 -4.19 -4.04
N LYS A 67 -3.43 -5.30 -3.42
CA LYS A 67 -3.58 -6.61 -4.03
C LYS A 67 -5.05 -6.93 -4.34
N ALA A 68 -5.97 -6.62 -3.42
CA ALA A 68 -7.40 -6.81 -3.65
C ALA A 68 -7.88 -5.98 -4.86
N TYR A 69 -7.46 -4.71 -4.96
CA TYR A 69 -7.77 -3.87 -6.11
C TYR A 69 -7.26 -4.44 -7.44
N LEU A 70 -6.00 -4.91 -7.48
CA LEU A 70 -5.42 -5.53 -8.68
C LEU A 70 -6.19 -6.78 -9.10
N ASP A 71 -6.48 -7.66 -8.13
CA ASP A 71 -7.24 -8.89 -8.38
C ASP A 71 -8.66 -8.60 -8.91
N GLU A 72 -9.37 -7.62 -8.32
CA GLU A 72 -10.73 -7.23 -8.69
C GLU A 72 -10.82 -6.64 -10.10
N ASN A 73 -9.78 -5.91 -10.52
CA ASN A 73 -9.73 -5.27 -11.84
C ASN A 73 -9.06 -6.16 -12.90
N GLY A 74 -8.57 -7.36 -12.52
CA GLY A 74 -7.90 -8.28 -13.42
C GLY A 74 -6.59 -7.74 -13.98
N ILE A 75 -5.89 -6.90 -13.20
CA ILE A 75 -4.64 -6.24 -13.58
C ILE A 75 -3.48 -6.98 -12.97
#